data_AF-J3JHV8-F1
#
_entry.id   AF-J3JHV8-F1
#
_cell.length_a   1.000
_cell.length_b   1.000
_cell.length_c   1.000
_cell.angle_alpha   90.00
_cell.angle_beta   90.00
_cell.angle_gamma   90.00
#
_symmetry.space_group_name_H-M   'P 1'
#
loop_
_entity.id
_entity.type
_entity.pdbx_description
1 polymer ?
#
loop_
_entity_poly.entity_id
_entity_poly.type
_entity_poly.pdbx_seq_one_letter_code
_entity_poly.pdbx_strand_id
1 'polypeptide(L)'
;MDEPRPAEGWPDAPLTTDEARDLLDDEDVVAVWVMDHDEDTRATVLSENDPDDAVIELILETPTSFRMYSYTHGVNGTAWMDYGETEKGTDGVEMMLDTLESYHVLVGDPVR
;
A
#
# COMPACT_ATOMS: atom_id res chain seq x y z
N MET A 1 8.84 -4.60 -14.23
CA MET A 1 7.59 -4.21 -13.57
C MET A 1 6.48 -4.64 -14.49
N ASP A 2 5.63 -5.54 -14.02
CA ASP A 2 4.37 -5.86 -14.69
C ASP A 2 3.44 -4.62 -14.66
N GLU A 3 2.48 -4.58 -15.57
CA GLU A 3 1.47 -3.53 -15.59
C GLU A 3 0.60 -3.65 -14.33
N PRO A 4 0.33 -2.54 -13.59
CA PRO A 4 -0.51 -2.60 -12.40
C PRO A 4 -1.92 -3.06 -12.76
N ARG A 5 -2.51 -3.89 -11.89
CA ARG A 5 -3.84 -4.49 -12.09
C ARG A 5 -4.79 -4.05 -10.98
N PRO A 6 -6.11 -4.06 -11.19
CA PRO A 6 -7.06 -3.85 -10.10
C PRO A 6 -6.80 -4.84 -8.96
N ALA A 7 -6.73 -4.34 -7.73
CA ALA A 7 -6.49 -5.16 -6.56
C ALA A 7 -7.78 -5.93 -6.21
N GLU A 8 -7.82 -7.23 -6.50
CA GLU A 8 -9.00 -8.06 -6.25
C GLU A 8 -9.28 -8.19 -4.74
N GLY A 9 -10.54 -7.99 -4.33
CA GLY A 9 -10.96 -8.10 -2.93
C GLY A 9 -10.74 -6.84 -2.09
N TRP A 10 -10.15 -5.78 -2.66
CA TRP A 10 -10.01 -4.48 -2.01
C TRP A 10 -11.30 -3.67 -2.08
N PRO A 11 -11.54 -2.76 -1.12
CA PRO A 11 -12.71 -1.89 -1.14
C PRO A 11 -12.69 -0.91 -2.31
N ASP A 12 -13.85 -0.37 -2.67
CA ASP A 12 -13.97 0.68 -3.71
C ASP A 12 -13.61 2.10 -3.20
N ALA A 13 -13.14 2.22 -1.96
CA ALA A 13 -12.81 3.46 -1.26
C ALA A 13 -11.40 3.39 -0.68
N PRO A 14 -10.74 4.53 -0.40
CA PRO A 14 -9.49 4.53 0.36
C PRO A 14 -9.72 3.94 1.75
N LEU A 15 -8.70 3.27 2.28
CA LEU A 15 -8.75 2.74 3.64
C LEU A 15 -8.57 3.88 4.64
N THR A 16 -9.25 3.80 5.78
CA THR A 16 -8.83 4.55 6.97
C THR A 16 -7.52 3.97 7.52
N THR A 17 -6.86 4.73 8.39
CA THR A 17 -5.65 4.24 9.05
C THR A 17 -5.95 3.01 9.92
N ASP A 18 -7.13 2.93 10.56
CA ASP A 18 -7.51 1.75 11.36
C ASP A 18 -7.82 0.53 10.49
N GLU A 19 -8.52 0.68 9.36
CA GLU A 19 -8.74 -0.44 8.43
C GLU A 19 -7.42 -0.94 7.82
N ALA A 20 -6.46 -0.04 7.55
CA ALA A 20 -5.13 -0.44 7.10
C ALA A 20 -4.35 -1.21 8.18
N ARG A 21 -4.59 -0.94 9.48
CA ARG A 21 -4.00 -1.73 10.57
C ARG A 21 -4.56 -3.15 10.64
N ASP A 22 -5.85 -3.31 10.39
CA ASP A 22 -6.52 -4.61 10.40
C ASP A 22 -5.97 -5.55 9.32
N LEU A 23 -5.27 -5.04 8.29
CA LEU A 23 -4.55 -5.86 7.31
C LEU A 23 -3.41 -6.70 7.93
N LEU A 24 -2.96 -6.36 9.14
CA LEU A 24 -2.00 -7.18 9.88
C LEU A 24 -2.61 -8.51 10.36
N ASP A 25 -3.93 -8.59 10.49
CA ASP A 25 -4.62 -9.83 10.90
C ASP A 25 -4.71 -10.86 9.75
N ASP A 26 -4.26 -10.52 8.54
CA ASP A 26 -4.14 -11.45 7.42
C ASP A 26 -3.01 -12.46 7.69
N GLU A 27 -3.22 -13.74 7.35
CA GLU A 27 -2.39 -14.87 7.83
C GLU A 27 -0.90 -14.77 7.45
N ASP A 28 -0.56 -13.99 6.43
CA ASP A 28 0.79 -13.87 5.89
C ASP A 28 1.42 -12.48 6.07
N VAL A 29 0.77 -11.53 6.75
CA VAL A 29 1.28 -10.17 6.90
C VAL A 29 2.03 -10.02 8.23
N VAL A 30 3.25 -9.50 8.17
CA VAL A 30 4.09 -9.23 9.36
C VAL A 30 4.23 -7.75 9.68
N ALA A 31 4.05 -6.89 8.68
CA ALA A 31 4.01 -5.44 8.84
C ALA A 31 3.22 -4.76 7.73
N VAL A 32 2.55 -3.67 8.08
CA VAL A 32 1.90 -2.76 7.13
C VAL A 32 2.69 -1.47 7.10
N TRP A 33 3.12 -1.08 5.91
CA TRP A 33 3.84 0.16 5.66
C TRP A 33 2.94 1.11 4.89
N VAL A 34 2.92 2.39 5.26
CA VAL A 34 2.13 3.41 4.56
C VAL A 34 3.00 4.59 4.17
N MET A 35 2.61 5.26 3.09
CA MET A 35 3.23 6.51 2.66
C MET A 35 2.40 7.70 3.15
N ASP A 36 3.05 8.63 3.84
CA ASP A 36 2.47 9.93 4.17
C ASP A 36 2.59 10.88 2.98
N HIS A 37 1.60 10.84 2.10
CA HIS A 37 1.50 11.81 1.02
C HIS A 37 1.16 13.21 1.55
N ASP A 38 1.74 14.23 0.93
CA ASP A 38 1.37 15.62 1.17
C ASP A 38 -0.08 15.91 0.73
N GLU A 39 -0.63 17.03 1.20
CA GLU A 39 -2.01 17.43 0.93
C GLU A 39 -2.32 17.59 -0.56
N ASP A 40 -1.37 18.09 -1.36
CA ASP A 40 -1.58 18.27 -2.80
C ASP A 40 -1.72 16.91 -3.49
N THR A 41 -0.85 15.95 -3.16
CA THR A 41 -0.92 14.58 -3.68
C THR A 41 -2.22 13.90 -3.25
N ARG A 42 -2.61 14.02 -1.97
CA ARG A 42 -3.87 13.46 -1.45
C ARG A 42 -5.09 14.02 -2.17
N ALA A 43 -5.13 15.33 -2.42
CA ALA A 43 -6.23 16.01 -3.12
C ALA A 43 -6.40 15.56 -4.59
N THR A 44 -5.39 14.90 -5.18
CA THR A 44 -5.52 14.36 -6.55
C THR A 44 -6.38 13.11 -6.63
N VAL A 45 -6.57 12.38 -5.54
CA VAL A 45 -7.29 11.09 -5.51
C VAL A 45 -8.46 11.08 -4.53
N LEU A 46 -8.37 11.84 -3.43
CA LEU A 46 -9.40 11.93 -2.41
C LEU A 46 -10.44 13.01 -2.74
N SER A 47 -11.68 12.72 -2.36
CA SER A 47 -12.82 13.63 -2.37
C SER A 47 -13.06 14.24 -0.99
N GLU A 48 -13.84 15.33 -0.91
CA GLU A 48 -14.20 15.98 0.37
C GLU A 48 -14.99 15.08 1.35
N ASN A 49 -15.48 13.94 0.89
CA ASN A 49 -16.19 12.96 1.72
C ASN A 49 -15.30 11.82 2.22
N ASP A 50 -14.05 11.73 1.73
CA ASP A 50 -13.12 10.69 2.17
C ASP A 50 -12.57 11.02 3.57
N PRO A 51 -12.12 10.00 4.32
CA PRO A 51 -11.57 10.19 5.65
C PRO A 51 -10.33 11.11 5.66
N ASP A 52 -10.21 11.96 6.68
CA ASP A 52 -9.03 12.80 6.88
C ASP A 52 -7.74 11.97 7.03
N ASP A 53 -7.86 10.76 7.58
CA ASP A 53 -6.79 9.80 7.81
C ASP A 53 -6.72 8.71 6.72
N ALA A 54 -7.29 8.99 5.53
CA ALA A 54 -7.26 8.07 4.41
C ALA A 54 -5.82 7.68 4.02
N VAL A 55 -5.61 6.37 3.85
CA VAL A 55 -4.42 5.73 3.31
C VAL A 55 -4.66 5.45 1.84
N ILE A 56 -3.81 6.02 0.98
CA ILE A 56 -3.89 5.88 -0.48
C ILE A 56 -2.72 5.11 -1.08
N GLU A 57 -1.72 4.76 -0.29
CA GLU A 57 -0.58 3.95 -0.74
C GLU A 57 -0.02 3.17 0.45
N LEU A 58 0.11 1.86 0.27
CA LEU A 58 0.61 0.97 1.31
C LEU A 58 1.35 -0.23 0.73
N ILE A 59 2.23 -0.78 1.55
CA ILE A 59 2.94 -2.03 1.27
C ILE A 59 2.63 -3.02 2.37
N LEU A 60 2.18 -4.20 1.99
CA LEU A 60 2.05 -5.35 2.89
C LEU A 60 3.35 -6.14 2.84
N GLU A 61 4.03 -6.21 3.98
CA GLU A 61 5.20 -7.06 4.13
C GLU A 61 4.78 -8.43 4.62
N THR A 62 5.27 -9.46 3.95
CA THR A 62 5.17 -10.86 4.37
C THR A 62 6.55 -11.37 4.81
N PRO A 63 6.65 -12.59 5.39
CA PRO A 63 7.95 -13.17 5.70
C PRO A 63 8.87 -13.31 4.48
N THR A 64 8.31 -13.39 3.26
CA THR A 64 9.06 -13.71 2.04
C THR A 64 8.98 -12.63 0.96
N SER A 65 8.13 -11.61 1.11
CA SER A 65 7.87 -10.66 0.03
C SER A 65 7.33 -9.31 0.51
N PHE A 66 7.28 -8.35 -0.40
CA PHE A 66 6.59 -7.07 -0.24
C PHE A 66 5.55 -6.92 -1.35
N ARG A 67 4.28 -6.68 -1.00
CA ARG A 67 3.16 -6.47 -1.93
C ARG A 67 2.73 -5.02 -1.92
N MET A 68 2.69 -4.36 -3.07
CA MET A 68 2.47 -2.91 -3.17
C MET A 68 1.09 -2.59 -3.71
N TYR A 69 0.37 -1.70 -3.00
CA TYR A 69 -0.97 -1.27 -3.36
C TYR A 69 -1.09 0.26 -3.32
N SER A 70 -1.78 0.84 -4.29
CA SER A 70 -2.10 2.27 -4.30
C SER A 70 -3.51 2.53 -4.80
N TYR A 71 -4.23 3.41 -4.12
CA TYR A 71 -5.53 3.92 -4.49
C TYR A 71 -5.35 5.11 -5.42
N THR A 72 -5.66 4.91 -6.71
CA THR A 72 -5.32 5.87 -7.76
C THR A 72 -6.42 5.99 -8.81
N HIS A 73 -6.36 7.09 -9.57
CA HIS A 73 -7.26 7.32 -10.69
C HIS A 73 -6.87 6.44 -11.88
N GLY A 74 -7.69 5.43 -12.17
CA GLY A 74 -7.58 4.59 -13.35
C GLY A 74 -8.50 5.04 -14.49
N VAL A 75 -8.41 4.34 -15.63
CA VAL A 75 -9.24 4.61 -16.83
C VAL A 75 -10.73 4.45 -16.56
N ASN A 76 -11.10 3.61 -15.58
CA ASN A 76 -12.49 3.26 -15.26
C ASN A 76 -12.97 3.85 -13.93
N GLY A 77 -12.27 4.85 -13.38
CA GLY A 77 -12.55 5.44 -12.07
C GLY A 77 -11.40 5.24 -11.10
N THR A 78 -11.61 5.67 -9.86
CA THR A 78 -10.63 5.55 -8.78
C THR A 78 -10.78 4.20 -8.11
N ALA A 79 -9.67 3.47 -7.96
CA ALA A 79 -9.66 2.12 -7.39
C ALA A 79 -8.29 1.78 -6.81
N TRP A 80 -8.26 0.74 -5.98
CA TRP A 80 -7.00 0.13 -5.56
C TRP A 80 -6.36 -0.65 -6.70
N MET A 81 -5.07 -0.43 -6.87
CA MET A 81 -4.23 -1.08 -7.87
C MET A 81 -3.12 -1.87 -7.17
N ASP A 82 -2.94 -3.12 -7.60
CA ASP A 82 -1.85 -4.02 -7.26
C ASP A 82 -0.68 -3.77 -8.23
N TYR A 83 0.44 -3.29 -7.69
CA TYR A 83 1.69 -3.01 -8.42
C TYR A 83 2.65 -4.21 -8.44
N GLY A 84 2.21 -5.34 -7.91
CA GLY A 84 2.95 -6.59 -7.86
C GLY A 84 3.68 -6.82 -6.54
N GLU A 85 4.43 -7.91 -6.55
CA GLU A 85 5.15 -8.42 -5.39
C GLU A 85 6.65 -8.44 -5.67
N THR A 86 7.45 -8.01 -4.68
CA THR A 86 8.91 -8.19 -4.69
C THR A 86 9.31 -9.25 -3.69
N GLU A 87 9.84 -10.36 -4.18
CA GLU A 87 10.34 -11.47 -3.34
C GLU A 87 11.66 -11.09 -2.66
N LYS A 88 11.76 -11.36 -1.36
CA LYS A 88 12.97 -11.15 -0.55
C LYS A 88 14.07 -12.11 -0.99
N GLY A 89 15.30 -11.61 -1.07
CA GLY A 89 16.45 -12.38 -1.54
C GLY A 89 16.62 -12.43 -3.06
N THR A 90 15.78 -11.68 -3.81
CA THR A 90 15.99 -11.43 -5.25
C THR A 90 16.68 -10.09 -5.47
N ASP A 91 17.23 -9.85 -6.66
CA ASP A 91 17.89 -8.59 -7.02
C ASP A 91 16.95 -7.37 -6.91
N GLY A 92 15.62 -7.57 -6.94
CA GLY A 92 14.64 -6.50 -6.78
C GLY A 92 14.52 -5.96 -5.36
N VAL A 93 15.00 -6.70 -4.35
CA VAL A 93 14.79 -6.34 -2.94
C VAL A 93 15.53 -5.07 -2.54
N GLU A 94 16.71 -4.80 -3.10
CA GLU A 94 17.47 -3.58 -2.75
C GLU A 94 16.71 -2.31 -3.15
N MET A 95 16.10 -2.30 -4.34
CA MET A 95 15.26 -1.19 -4.81
C MET A 95 13.99 -1.03 -3.96
N MET A 96 13.44 -2.14 -3.49
CA MET A 96 12.27 -2.13 -2.61
C MET A 96 12.62 -1.54 -1.23
N LEU A 97 13.79 -1.87 -0.69
CA LEU A 97 14.25 -1.31 0.59
C LEU A 97 14.52 0.20 0.49
N ASP A 98 15.08 0.68 -0.62
CA ASP A 98 15.21 2.12 -0.90
C ASP A 98 13.83 2.79 -0.97
N THR A 99 12.86 2.13 -1.61
CA THR A 99 11.47 2.62 -1.68
C THR A 99 10.88 2.78 -0.28
N LEU A 100 11.07 1.80 0.60
CA LEU A 100 10.60 1.80 1.99
C LEU A 100 11.20 2.92 2.85
N GLU A 101 12.30 3.56 2.46
CA GLU A 101 12.83 4.73 3.18
C GLU A 101 11.85 5.92 3.18
N SER A 102 10.94 5.98 2.20
CA SER A 102 9.87 6.98 2.12
C SER A 102 8.58 6.55 2.82
N TYR A 103 8.53 5.35 3.39
CA TYR A 103 7.38 4.80 4.10
C TYR A 103 7.67 4.74 5.60
N HIS A 104 6.61 4.70 6.40
CA HIS A 104 6.73 4.36 7.81
C HIS A 104 5.91 3.10 8.11
N VAL A 105 6.33 2.35 9.14
CA VAL A 105 5.57 1.19 9.63
C VAL A 105 4.35 1.70 10.37
N LEU A 106 3.18 1.35 9.86
CA LEU A 106 1.91 1.68 10.49
C LEU A 106 1.60 0.74 11.67
N VAL A 107 1.83 -0.56 11.47
CA VAL A 107 1.63 -1.62 12.47
C VAL A 107 2.45 -2.86 12.11
N GLY A 108 2.76 -3.68 13.11
CA GLY A 108 3.51 -4.94 12.96
C GLY A 108 5.01 -4.82 13.25
N ASP A 109 5.71 -5.93 13.07
CA ASP A 109 7.14 -6.06 13.34
C ASP A 109 7.85 -6.47 12.03
N PRO A 110 8.41 -5.51 11.27
CA PRO A 110 9.01 -5.78 9.97
C PRO A 110 10.22 -6.72 10.07
N VAL A 111 10.35 -7.62 9.09
CA VAL A 111 11.40 -8.65 9.05
C VAL A 111 12.29 -8.43 7.82
N ARG A 112 13.40 -7.73 8.03
CA ARG A 112 14.40 -7.48 6.98
C ARG A 112 15.13 -8.74 6.52
#